data_AF-A0A7J2H6Y4-F1
#
_entry.id   AF-A0A7J2H6Y4-F1
#
_cell.length_a   1.000
_cell.length_b   1.000
_cell.length_c   1.000
_cell.angle_alpha   90.00
_cell.angle_beta   90.00
_cell.angle_gamma   90.00
#
_symmetry.space_group_name_H-M   'P 1'
#
loop_
_entity.id
_entity.type
_entity.pdbx_description
1 polymer ?
#
loop_
_entity_poly.entity_id
_entity_poly.type
_entity_poly.pdbx_seq_one_letter_code
_entity_poly.pdbx_strand_id
1 'polypeptide(L)'
;MLSIDTNATIPEALERLVPILDHIAIDVKAPLSDFSKYAAVTGMSVEFAKRILPRIRRGILVASSVPFLELRTTLVPGLVACGEVLEIVEGLEKLLSGTASGRVIYVVQQFIPYEGVRGVYSRLPRTPSEVVKKCAEEVASRTSLFEVYYRTLEEGSRPASTTPSSSLRHRRL
;
A
#
# COMPACT_ATOMS: atom_id res chain seq x y z
N MET A 1 -15.55 -13.37 5.05
CA MET A 1 -14.79 -12.15 4.76
C MET A 1 -15.03 -11.80 3.30
N LEU A 2 -15.84 -10.78 3.04
CA LEU A 2 -16.02 -10.20 1.71
C LEU A 2 -14.98 -9.12 1.49
N SER A 3 -14.26 -9.20 0.36
CA SER A 3 -13.12 -8.35 0.08
C SER A 3 -13.03 -7.93 -1.37
N ILE A 4 -12.45 -6.75 -1.62
CA ILE A 4 -12.06 -6.28 -2.94
C ILE A 4 -10.61 -5.78 -2.95
N ASP A 5 -9.98 -5.89 -4.12
CA ASP A 5 -8.73 -5.19 -4.46
C ASP A 5 -9.05 -4.03 -5.43
N THR A 6 -8.44 -2.86 -5.22
CA THR A 6 -8.71 -1.68 -6.05
C THR A 6 -7.50 -0.73 -6.11
N ASN A 7 -7.53 0.22 -7.05
CA ASN A 7 -6.60 1.36 -7.07
C ASN A 7 -7.23 2.63 -6.47
N ALA A 8 -8.43 2.53 -5.87
CA ALA A 8 -9.18 3.63 -5.24
C ALA A 8 -9.53 4.81 -6.17
N THR A 9 -9.59 4.58 -7.48
CA THR A 9 -9.83 5.63 -8.51
C THR A 9 -11.29 6.08 -8.62
N ILE A 10 -12.24 5.32 -8.03
CA ILE A 10 -13.68 5.57 -8.06
C ILE A 10 -14.23 5.63 -6.63
N PRO A 11 -14.07 6.76 -5.90
CA PRO A 11 -14.51 6.88 -4.51
C PRO A 11 -16.00 6.64 -4.32
N GLU A 12 -16.83 7.04 -5.29
CA GLU A 12 -18.29 6.90 -5.21
C GLU A 12 -18.74 5.43 -5.21
N ALA A 13 -17.95 4.54 -5.83
CA ALA A 13 -18.18 3.10 -5.75
C ALA A 13 -17.79 2.56 -4.37
N LEU A 14 -16.67 3.03 -3.81
CA LEU A 14 -16.23 2.65 -2.47
C LEU A 14 -17.24 3.07 -1.40
N GLU A 15 -17.83 4.27 -1.50
CA GLU A 15 -18.85 4.75 -0.56
C GLU A 15 -20.06 3.80 -0.47
N ARG A 16 -20.43 3.18 -1.59
CA ARG A 16 -21.53 2.21 -1.66
C ARG A 16 -21.14 0.82 -1.16
N LEU A 17 -19.86 0.46 -1.29
CA LEU A 17 -19.38 -0.89 -0.99
C LEU A 17 -18.88 -1.03 0.45
N VAL A 18 -18.27 0.01 1.04
CA VAL A 18 -17.74 -0.03 2.41
C VAL A 18 -18.72 -0.62 3.43
N PRO A 19 -20.03 -0.28 3.43
CA PRO A 19 -20.97 -0.83 4.43
C PRO A 19 -21.17 -2.35 4.38
N ILE A 20 -20.79 -3.01 3.28
CA ILE A 20 -20.96 -4.46 3.09
C ILE A 20 -19.63 -5.22 3.00
N LEU A 21 -18.50 -4.52 3.03
CA LEU A 21 -17.17 -5.12 2.91
C LEU A 21 -16.51 -5.30 4.28
N ASP A 22 -15.82 -6.42 4.44
CA ASP A 22 -14.99 -6.67 5.62
C ASP A 22 -13.56 -6.15 5.41
N HIS A 23 -13.09 -6.16 4.16
CA HIS A 23 -11.70 -5.86 3.81
C HIS A 23 -11.57 -5.16 2.46
N ILE A 24 -10.82 -4.05 2.40
CA ILE A 24 -10.42 -3.40 1.16
C ILE A 24 -8.89 -3.41 1.08
N ALA A 25 -8.36 -3.84 -0.05
CA ALA A 25 -6.96 -3.63 -0.37
C ALA A 25 -6.76 -2.61 -1.47
N ILE A 26 -5.78 -1.73 -1.31
CA ILE A 26 -5.46 -0.65 -2.24
C ILE A 26 -3.99 -0.71 -2.65
N ASP A 27 -3.75 -0.81 -3.95
CA ASP A 27 -2.41 -0.64 -4.51
C ASP A 27 -2.09 0.86 -4.64
N VAL A 28 -1.20 1.36 -3.77
CA VAL A 28 -0.65 2.72 -3.86
C VAL A 28 0.65 2.65 -4.66
N LYS A 29 0.61 3.13 -5.89
CA LYS A 29 1.69 2.84 -6.86
C LYS A 29 2.89 3.80 -6.76
N ALA A 30 2.70 5.00 -6.20
CA ALA A 30 3.72 6.05 -6.08
C ALA A 30 3.32 7.07 -5.00
N PRO A 31 4.23 7.97 -4.59
CA PRO A 31 3.91 9.07 -3.67
C PRO A 31 2.70 9.87 -4.15
N LEU A 32 1.70 10.03 -3.29
CA LEU A 32 0.45 10.69 -3.67
C LEU A 32 0.67 12.18 -4.02
N SER A 33 1.73 12.81 -3.51
CA SER A 33 2.13 14.19 -3.78
C SER A 33 2.85 14.40 -5.11
N ASP A 34 3.39 13.35 -5.74
CA ASP A 34 4.20 13.46 -6.95
C ASP A 34 3.43 12.97 -8.19
N PHE A 35 2.80 13.90 -8.91
CA PHE A 35 2.05 13.59 -10.13
C PHE A 35 2.94 13.00 -11.23
N SER A 36 4.18 13.46 -11.36
CA SER A 36 5.10 13.03 -12.41
C SER A 36 5.57 11.59 -12.16
N LYS A 37 5.94 11.29 -10.93
CA LYS A 37 6.29 9.93 -10.51
C LYS A 37 5.11 9.00 -10.67
N TYR A 38 3.92 9.39 -10.18
CA TYR A 38 2.72 8.56 -10.31
C TYR A 38 2.37 8.28 -11.77
N ALA A 39 2.46 9.30 -12.63
CA ALA A 39 2.27 9.15 -14.08
C ALA A 39 3.25 8.15 -14.68
N ALA A 40 4.54 8.26 -14.35
CA ALA A 40 5.59 7.37 -14.83
C ALA A 40 5.36 5.92 -14.37
N VAL A 41 5.03 5.70 -13.09
CA VAL A 41 4.80 4.34 -12.56
C VAL A 41 3.59 3.66 -13.21
N THR A 42 2.56 4.43 -13.52
CA THR A 42 1.29 3.90 -14.02
C THR A 42 1.14 3.95 -15.54
N GLY A 43 2.13 4.51 -16.24
CA GLY A 43 2.11 4.66 -17.70
C GLY A 43 1.05 5.63 -18.22
N MET A 44 0.55 6.54 -17.38
CA MET A 44 -0.41 7.58 -17.77
C MET A 44 0.30 8.91 -18.05
N SER A 45 -0.42 9.88 -18.65
CA SER A 45 0.10 11.24 -18.76
C SER A 45 0.05 11.96 -17.41
N VAL A 46 0.97 12.92 -17.21
CA VAL A 46 0.97 13.79 -16.02
C VAL A 46 -0.36 14.55 -15.87
N GLU A 47 -0.97 14.96 -16.98
CA GLU A 47 -2.27 15.63 -16.96
C GLU A 47 -3.38 14.71 -16.44
N PHE A 48 -3.38 13.44 -16.86
CA PHE A 48 -4.32 12.47 -16.31
C PHE A 48 -4.05 12.18 -14.83
N ALA A 49 -2.78 12.10 -14.43
CA ALA A 49 -2.37 11.93 -13.03
C ALA A 49 -2.91 13.04 -12.13
N LYS A 50 -2.78 14.32 -12.53
CA LYS A 50 -3.34 15.46 -11.79
C LYS A 50 -4.84 15.34 -11.52
N ARG A 51 -5.61 14.76 -12.45
CA ARG A 51 -7.05 14.54 -12.28
C ARG A 51 -7.37 13.34 -11.39
N ILE A 52 -6.58 12.26 -11.47
CA ILE A 52 -6.91 11.00 -10.80
C ILE A 52 -6.40 10.94 -9.36
N LEU A 53 -5.24 11.53 -9.05
CA LEU A 53 -4.66 11.46 -7.71
C LEU A 53 -5.52 12.07 -6.59
N PRO A 54 -6.25 13.19 -6.81
CA PRO A 54 -7.22 13.67 -5.82
C PRO A 54 -8.34 12.64 -5.56
N ARG A 55 -8.77 11.92 -6.60
CA ARG A 55 -9.76 10.85 -6.46
C ARG A 55 -9.20 9.66 -5.69
N ILE A 56 -7.96 9.24 -5.96
CA ILE A 56 -7.28 8.17 -5.22
C ILE A 56 -7.18 8.52 -3.72
N ARG A 57 -6.77 9.74 -3.37
CA ARG A 57 -6.76 10.21 -1.98
C ARG A 57 -8.13 10.10 -1.31
N ARG A 58 -9.18 10.59 -1.98
CA ARG A 58 -10.56 10.48 -1.48
C ARG A 58 -10.99 9.01 -1.34
N GLY A 59 -10.64 8.15 -2.29
CA GLY A 59 -10.96 6.74 -2.24
C GLY A 59 -10.30 6.04 -1.06
N ILE A 60 -9.03 6.38 -0.76
CA ILE A 60 -8.32 5.88 0.43
C ILE A 60 -9.01 6.34 1.72
N LEU A 61 -9.41 7.61 1.82
CA LEU A 61 -10.18 8.13 2.96
C LEU A 61 -11.53 7.43 3.14
N VAL A 62 -12.26 7.17 2.06
CA VAL A 62 -13.52 6.41 2.13
C VAL A 62 -13.25 4.98 2.60
N ALA A 63 -12.23 4.35 2.05
CA ALA A 63 -11.86 2.98 2.39
C ALA A 63 -11.37 2.84 3.84
N SER A 64 -10.89 3.90 4.50
CA SER A 64 -10.41 3.83 5.90
C SER A 64 -11.51 3.58 6.93
N SER A 65 -12.77 3.60 6.50
CA SER A 65 -13.93 3.25 7.34
C SER A 65 -14.24 1.74 7.36
N VAL A 66 -13.58 0.94 6.51
CA VAL A 66 -13.75 -0.52 6.49
C VAL A 66 -13.11 -1.17 7.73
N PRO A 67 -13.60 -2.32 8.23
CA PRO A 67 -12.99 -2.98 9.39
C PRO A 67 -11.51 -3.33 9.21
N PHE A 68 -11.10 -3.64 7.99
CA PHE A 68 -9.71 -3.96 7.65
C PHE A 68 -9.26 -3.32 6.33
N LEU A 69 -8.31 -2.39 6.39
CA LEU A 69 -7.68 -1.74 5.23
C LEU A 69 -6.26 -2.27 5.02
N GLU A 70 -5.98 -2.79 3.83
CA GLU A 70 -4.63 -3.21 3.40
C GLU A 70 -4.09 -2.27 2.32
N LEU A 71 -3.06 -1.49 2.65
CA LEU A 71 -2.38 -0.63 1.69
C LEU A 71 -1.15 -1.35 1.17
N ARG A 72 -0.90 -1.31 -0.14
CA ARG A 72 0.16 -2.08 -0.77
C ARG A 72 0.99 -1.24 -1.72
N THR A 73 2.30 -1.44 -1.71
CA THR A 73 3.20 -0.85 -2.72
C THR A 73 4.16 -1.90 -3.24
N THR A 74 4.24 -2.05 -4.56
CA THR A 74 5.21 -2.92 -5.21
C THR A 74 6.53 -2.18 -5.43
N LEU A 75 7.64 -2.74 -4.92
CA LEU A 75 8.98 -2.25 -5.21
C LEU A 75 9.39 -2.71 -6.61
N VAL A 76 9.45 -1.77 -7.56
CA VAL A 76 9.79 -2.03 -8.96
C VAL A 76 11.20 -1.51 -9.25
N PRO A 77 12.16 -2.34 -9.68
CA PRO A 77 13.53 -1.91 -9.89
C PRO A 77 13.62 -0.73 -10.88
N GLY A 78 14.32 0.33 -10.48
CA GLY A 78 14.49 1.56 -11.28
C GLY A 78 13.24 2.44 -11.40
N LEU A 79 12.12 2.07 -10.75
CA LEU A 79 10.87 2.81 -10.86
C LEU A 79 10.25 3.15 -9.50
N VAL A 80 10.21 2.22 -8.54
CA VAL A 80 9.75 2.45 -7.17
C VAL A 80 10.76 1.79 -6.23
N ALA A 81 11.58 2.61 -5.56
CA ALA A 81 12.54 2.15 -4.56
C ALA A 81 12.01 2.42 -3.14
N CYS A 82 12.80 2.05 -2.14
CA CYS A 82 12.35 2.21 -0.75
C CYS A 82 12.13 3.68 -0.37
N GLY A 83 12.89 4.62 -0.94
CA GLY A 83 12.68 6.06 -0.71
C GLY A 83 11.25 6.49 -1.04
N GLU A 84 10.74 6.10 -2.20
CA GLU A 84 9.36 6.39 -2.59
C GLU A 84 8.33 5.67 -1.71
N VAL A 85 8.62 4.46 -1.23
CA VAL A 85 7.77 3.76 -0.26
C VAL A 85 7.66 4.56 1.04
N LEU A 86 8.76 5.11 1.54
CA LEU A 86 8.77 5.94 2.74
C LEU A 86 7.96 7.23 2.54
N GLU A 87 8.09 7.90 1.40
CA GLU A 87 7.27 9.07 1.05
C GLU A 87 5.77 8.73 0.95
N ILE A 88 5.44 7.57 0.38
CA ILE A 88 4.07 7.07 0.33
C ILE A 88 3.53 6.90 1.75
N VAL A 89 4.27 6.20 2.62
CA VAL A 89 3.86 5.93 3.99
C VAL A 89 3.64 7.22 4.76
N GLU A 90 4.58 8.16 4.70
CA GLU A 90 4.44 9.47 5.36
C GLU A 90 3.20 10.23 4.86
N GLY A 91 2.97 10.22 3.54
CA GLY A 91 1.79 10.85 2.94
C GLY A 91 0.47 10.19 3.36
N LEU A 92 0.46 8.86 3.48
CA LEU A 92 -0.70 8.09 3.94
C LEU A 92 -0.97 8.30 5.43
N GLU A 93 0.06 8.36 6.28
CA GLU A 93 -0.12 8.66 7.70
C GLU A 93 -0.75 10.02 7.90
N LYS A 94 -0.25 11.06 7.20
CA LYS A 94 -0.86 12.40 7.23
C LYS A 94 -2.30 12.39 6.75
N LEU A 95 -2.59 11.62 5.68
CA LEU A 95 -3.93 11.52 5.12
C LEU A 95 -4.90 10.81 6.07
N LEU A 96 -4.45 9.76 6.75
CA LEU A 96 -5.30 8.86 7.52
C LEU A 96 -5.34 9.17 9.03
N SER A 97 -4.47 10.07 9.51
CA SER A 97 -4.42 10.46 10.92
C SER A 97 -5.80 10.90 11.44
N GLY A 98 -6.31 10.19 12.45
CA GLY A 98 -7.62 10.45 13.05
C GLY A 98 -8.84 10.03 12.22
N THR A 99 -8.66 9.30 11.11
CA THR A 99 -9.76 8.89 10.21
C THR A 99 -9.98 7.38 10.11
N ALA A 100 -8.95 6.57 10.39
CA ALA A 100 -9.07 5.11 10.31
C ALA A 100 -9.85 4.56 11.51
N SER A 101 -10.93 3.81 11.24
CA SER A 101 -11.79 3.22 12.28
C SER A 101 -11.45 1.76 12.59
N GLY A 102 -10.66 1.11 11.74
CA GLY A 102 -10.35 -0.31 11.80
C GLY A 102 -8.86 -0.60 11.76
N ARG A 103 -8.53 -1.87 11.52
CA ARG A 103 -7.15 -2.33 11.35
C ARG A 103 -6.59 -1.78 10.04
N VAL A 104 -5.41 -1.18 10.08
CA VAL A 104 -4.71 -0.73 8.87
C VAL A 104 -3.35 -1.39 8.79
N ILE A 105 -3.07 -2.07 7.69
CA ILE A 105 -1.75 -2.63 7.42
C ILE A 105 -1.13 -2.02 6.16
N TYR A 106 0.19 -2.00 6.12
CA TYR A 106 0.96 -1.60 4.95
C TYR A 106 1.83 -2.76 4.48
N VAL A 107 1.76 -3.11 3.20
CA VAL A 107 2.46 -4.25 2.61
C VAL A 107 3.44 -3.77 1.55
N VAL A 108 4.72 -4.02 1.78
CA VAL A 108 5.75 -3.86 0.75
C VAL A 108 5.81 -5.14 -0.07
N GLN A 109 5.56 -5.03 -1.38
CA GLN A 109 5.45 -6.18 -2.28
C GLN A 109 6.65 -6.30 -3.20
N GLN A 110 7.07 -7.54 -3.43
CA GLN A 110 8.06 -7.88 -4.43
C GLN A 110 7.49 -7.68 -5.84
N PHE A 111 8.24 -6.98 -6.70
CA PHE A 111 7.96 -7.02 -8.13
C PHE A 111 8.35 -8.39 -8.71
N ILE A 112 7.42 -9.00 -9.45
CA ILE A 112 7.63 -10.22 -10.21
C ILE A 112 7.27 -9.92 -11.66
N PRO A 113 8.20 -10.03 -12.62
CA PRO A 113 7.88 -9.88 -14.03
C PRO A 113 7.00 -11.05 -14.48
N TYR A 114 5.88 -10.76 -15.14
CA TYR A 114 5.00 -11.75 -15.77
C TYR A 114 4.64 -11.29 -17.19
N GLU A 115 4.04 -12.17 -18.00
CA GLU A 115 3.77 -11.90 -19.43
C GLU A 115 2.97 -10.60 -19.69
N GLY A 116 2.16 -10.15 -18.73
CA GLY A 116 1.39 -8.91 -18.84
C GLY A 116 2.19 -7.63 -18.59
N VAL A 117 3.42 -7.72 -18.08
CA VAL A 117 4.32 -6.57 -17.91
C VAL A 117 4.86 -6.18 -19.28
N ARG A 118 4.66 -4.92 -19.68
CA ARG A 118 5.03 -4.42 -21.01
C ARG A 118 6.31 -3.58 -21.00
N GLY A 119 6.91 -3.41 -22.17
CA GLY A 119 8.02 -2.50 -22.38
C GLY A 119 9.30 -2.91 -21.64
N VAL A 120 10.06 -1.93 -21.15
CA VAL A 120 11.35 -2.16 -20.47
C VAL A 120 11.21 -3.01 -19.19
N TYR A 121 10.06 -2.95 -18.53
CA TYR A 121 9.79 -3.64 -17.27
C TYR A 121 9.61 -5.16 -17.43
N SER A 122 9.23 -5.62 -18.63
CA SER A 122 9.11 -7.07 -18.94
C SER A 122 10.44 -7.82 -18.83
N ARG A 123 11.54 -7.09 -19.00
CA ARG A 123 12.92 -7.61 -18.99
C ARG A 123 13.64 -7.37 -17.68
N LEU A 124 13.01 -6.70 -16.72
CA LEU A 124 13.62 -6.46 -15.42
C LEU A 124 13.60 -7.74 -14.59
N PRO A 125 14.64 -7.97 -13.77
CA PRO A 125 14.59 -9.04 -12.78
C PRO A 125 13.49 -8.74 -11.75
N ARG A 126 12.99 -9.80 -11.10
CA ARG A 126 12.24 -9.62 -9.85
C ARG A 126 13.06 -8.82 -8.84
N THR A 127 12.38 -8.04 -8.00
CA THR A 127 13.07 -7.38 -6.88
C THR A 127 13.60 -8.44 -5.93
N PRO A 128 14.87 -8.39 -5.50
CA PRO A 128 15.39 -9.34 -4.51
C PRO A 128 14.55 -9.31 -3.23
N SER A 129 14.16 -10.48 -2.71
CA SER A 129 13.29 -10.58 -1.52
C SER A 129 13.86 -9.83 -0.31
N GLU A 130 15.18 -9.90 -0.11
CA GLU A 130 15.88 -9.20 0.96
C GLU A 130 15.75 -7.67 0.88
N VAL A 131 15.67 -7.10 -0.33
CA VAL A 131 15.43 -5.66 -0.52
C VAL A 131 14.01 -5.29 -0.09
N VAL A 132 13.03 -6.15 -0.40
CA VAL A 132 11.63 -5.96 0.01
C VAL A 132 11.50 -6.03 1.53
N LYS A 133 12.13 -7.04 2.14
CA LYS A 133 12.15 -7.23 3.59
C LYS A 133 12.77 -6.05 4.32
N LYS A 134 13.99 -5.64 3.94
CA LYS A 134 14.68 -4.49 4.53
C LYS A 134 13.86 -3.21 4.42
N CYS A 135 13.21 -2.98 3.27
CA CYS A 135 12.36 -1.82 3.10
C CYS A 135 11.15 -1.86 4.03
N ALA A 136 10.52 -3.02 4.19
CA ALA A 136 9.40 -3.17 5.12
C ALA A 136 9.84 -2.97 6.58
N GLU A 137 11.02 -3.48 6.97
CA GLU A 137 11.61 -3.24 8.29
C GLU A 137 11.86 -1.75 8.53
N GLU A 138 12.39 -1.05 7.52
CA GLU A 138 12.61 0.39 7.58
C GLU A 138 11.29 1.17 7.72
N VAL A 139 10.27 0.82 6.94
CA VAL A 139 8.92 1.39 7.07
C VAL A 139 8.37 1.15 8.48
N ALA A 140 8.47 -0.08 9.00
CA ALA A 140 8.00 -0.46 10.33
C ALA A 140 8.66 0.34 11.46
N SER A 141 9.92 0.75 11.28
CA SER A 141 10.65 1.57 12.25
C SER A 141 10.22 3.04 12.29
N ARG A 142 9.45 3.51 11.30
CA ARG A 142 9.10 4.93 11.13
C ARG A 142 7.61 5.22 11.26
N THR A 143 6.75 4.25 10.93
CA THR A 143 5.30 4.41 11.05
C THR A 143 4.81 4.04 12.44
N SER A 144 3.78 4.76 12.90
CA SER A 144 3.02 4.41 14.12
C SER A 144 1.58 4.01 13.83
N LEU A 145 1.11 4.24 12.61
CA LEU A 145 -0.28 4.00 12.21
C LEU A 145 -0.49 2.60 11.60
N PHE A 146 0.53 2.00 10.99
CA PHE A 146 0.38 0.78 10.21
C PHE A 146 1.07 -0.41 10.86
N GLU A 147 0.42 -1.57 10.88
CA GLU A 147 1.16 -2.84 10.96
C GLU A 147 1.83 -3.11 9.62
N VAL A 148 3.13 -3.39 9.61
CA VAL A 148 3.89 -3.49 8.37
C VAL A 148 4.23 -4.93 8.05
N TYR A 149 4.00 -5.31 6.80
CA TYR A 149 4.30 -6.63 6.25
C TYR A 149 5.15 -6.48 4.98
N TYR A 150 5.90 -7.52 4.66
CA TYR A 150 6.42 -7.74 3.31
C TYR A 150 5.73 -8.94 2.66
N ARG A 151 5.60 -8.91 1.34
CA ARG A 151 5.14 -10.06 0.54
C ARG A 151 6.16 -10.38 -0.54
N THR A 152 6.74 -11.58 -0.45
CA THR A 152 7.71 -12.11 -1.41
C THR A 152 7.25 -13.48 -1.92
N LEU A 153 7.74 -13.91 -3.08
CA LEU A 153 7.50 -15.25 -3.60
C LEU A 153 8.10 -16.32 -2.68
N GLU A 154 9.23 -16.00 -2.06
CA GLU A 154 10.03 -16.89 -1.23
C GLU A 154 9.36 -17.19 0.14
N GLU A 155 8.72 -16.19 0.76
CA GLU A 155 8.24 -16.31 2.15
C GLU A 155 6.72 -16.10 2.30
N GLY A 156 6.03 -15.76 1.21
CA GLY A 156 4.65 -15.31 1.26
C GLY A 156 4.54 -13.96 1.96
N SER A 157 3.48 -13.77 2.76
CA SER A 157 3.32 -12.58 3.61
C SER A 157 3.88 -12.81 5.01
N ARG A 158 4.78 -11.94 5.44
CA ARG A 158 5.39 -11.98 6.78
C ARG A 158 5.37 -10.58 7.42
N PRO A 159 5.20 -10.48 8.74
CA PRO A 159 5.33 -9.20 9.42
C PRO A 159 6.79 -8.71 9.32
N ALA A 160 6.96 -7.41 9.11
CA ALA A 160 8.28 -6.78 9.00
C ALA A 160 8.97 -6.62 10.36
N SER A 161 8.20 -6.56 11.45
CA SER A 161 8.73 -6.73 12.80
C SER A 161 8.41 -8.13 13.30
N THR A 162 9.40 -8.83 13.87
CA THR A 162 9.08 -9.86 14.85
C THR A 162 8.57 -9.14 16.09
N THR A 163 7.27 -8.88 16.19
CA THR A 163 6.72 -8.55 17.51
C THR A 163 7.02 -9.75 18.41
N PRO A 164 7.75 -9.61 19.53
CA PRO A 164 7.66 -10.63 20.55
C PRO A 164 6.19 -10.67 20.94
N SER A 165 5.57 -11.85 20.93
CA SER A 165 4.21 -12.10 21.42
C SER A 165 3.95 -11.26 22.68
N SER A 166 3.29 -10.11 22.53
CA SER A 166 2.88 -9.32 23.68
C SER A 166 1.63 -10.01 24.22
N SER A 167 1.82 -10.64 25.37
CA SER A 167 0.74 -11.08 26.22
C SER A 167 -0.04 -9.84 26.68
N LEU A 168 -1.00 -9.40 25.86
CA LEU A 168 -2.08 -8.53 26.29
C LEU A 168 -2.98 -9.35 27.21
N ARG A 169 -2.55 -9.44 28.47
CA ARG A 169 -3.42 -9.71 29.60
C ARG A 169 -4.49 -8.63 29.60
N HIS A 170 -5.69 -8.99 29.13
CA HIS A 170 -6.91 -8.34 29.60
C HIS A 170 -6.95 -8.43 31.12
N ARG A 171 -6.47 -7.39 31.81
CA ARG A 171 -7.03 -7.05 33.11
C ARG A 171 -8.26 -6.21 32.84
N ARG A 172 -9.41 -6.89 32.90
CA ARG A 172 -10.65 -6.28 33.37
C ARG A 172 -10.35 -5.50 34.65
N LEU A 173 -10.76 -4.24 34.70
CA LEU A 173 -11.57 -3.64 35.76
C LEU A 173 -12.24 -2.40 35.16
#